data_AF-A0A7S0ABV9-F1
#
_entry.id   AF-A0A7S0ABV9-F1
#
_cell.length_a   1.000
_cell.length_b   1.000
_cell.length_c   1.000
_cell.angle_alpha   90.00
_cell.angle_beta   90.00
_cell.angle_gamma   90.00
#
_symmetry.space_group_name_H-M   'P 1'
#
loop_
_entity.id
_entity.type
_entity.pdbx_description
1 polymer ?
#
loop_
_entity_poly.entity_id
_entity_poly.type
_entity_poly.pdbx_seq_one_letter_code
_entity_poly.pdbx_strand_id
1 'polypeptide(L)'
;HPGATLSPGCTAAVEKAKSAAGGYFEYSLYDDCTYRNGLRRDRPHFSYTHVGAKGALNDYVCGGGEVLNKFVKHPKVMEAFHVPPDAAFFIGDNGVGFNYTPSVDSLLPFYYNVSKGKYADQGLRTLVYNGDTDPALDSFQAQNWTMSIGLRETEEWTPWTLDRCRRMGGFVTRYEGGLDFLTIRGAGHMVPTNKPEAAFQFFKAWIKNEPYPEYVADCVRPSS
;
A
#
# COMPACT_ATOMS: atom_id res chain seq x y z
N HIS A 1 -11.59 -17.80 5.40
CA HIS A 1 -12.64 -18.22 6.35
C HIS A 1 -12.46 -17.54 7.70
N PRO A 2 -13.26 -16.52 8.05
CA PRO A 2 -13.37 -16.05 9.41
C PRO A 2 -14.16 -17.11 10.20
N GLY A 3 -13.57 -17.69 11.24
CA GLY A 3 -14.22 -18.70 12.11
C GLY A 3 -13.56 -20.07 12.17
N ALA A 4 -12.44 -20.30 11.46
CA ALA A 4 -11.66 -21.52 11.68
C ALA A 4 -10.82 -21.37 12.96
N THR A 5 -11.24 -22.02 14.04
CA THR A 5 -10.40 -22.17 15.23
C THR A 5 -9.17 -22.99 14.84
N LEU A 6 -7.99 -22.37 14.88
CA LEU A 6 -6.75 -23.07 14.57
C LEU A 6 -6.60 -24.28 15.50
N SER A 7 -6.16 -25.41 14.95
CA SER A 7 -5.82 -26.57 15.78
C SER A 7 -4.72 -26.19 16.77
N PRO A 8 -4.59 -26.89 17.92
CA PRO A 8 -3.51 -26.63 18.87
C PRO A 8 -2.11 -26.69 18.22
N GLY A 9 -1.91 -27.64 17.31
CA GLY A 9 -0.66 -27.77 16.55
C GLY A 9 -0.40 -26.59 15.60
N CYS A 10 -1.44 -26.10 14.90
CA CYS A 10 -1.31 -24.93 14.02
C CYS A 10 -1.06 -23.66 14.84
N THR A 11 -1.76 -23.51 15.97
CA THR A 11 -1.53 -22.40 16.92
C THR A 11 -0.08 -22.39 17.40
N ALA A 12 0.45 -23.54 17.84
CA ALA A 12 1.84 -23.65 18.27
C ALA A 12 2.86 -23.34 17.15
N ALA A 13 2.57 -23.75 15.91
CA ALA A 13 3.41 -23.44 14.76
C ALA A 13 3.41 -21.94 14.43
N VAL A 14 2.24 -21.29 14.47
CA VAL A 14 2.09 -19.84 14.28
C VAL A 14 2.85 -19.08 15.38
N GLU A 15 2.74 -19.48 16.65
CA GLU A 15 3.49 -18.83 17.74
C GLU A 15 5.00 -19.04 17.60
N LYS A 16 5.45 -20.24 17.17
CA LYS A 16 6.87 -20.48 16.87
C LYS A 16 7.37 -19.59 15.73
N ALA A 17 6.58 -19.45 14.66
CA ALA A 17 6.92 -18.60 13.52
C ALA A 17 7.02 -17.12 13.93
N LYS A 18 6.08 -16.61 14.73
CA LYS A 18 6.11 -15.25 15.28
C LYS A 18 7.37 -15.00 16.12
N SER A 19 7.74 -15.96 16.97
CA SER A 19 8.95 -15.86 17.79
C SER A 19 10.22 -15.84 16.94
N ALA A 20 10.29 -16.69 15.91
CA ALA A 20 11.43 -16.76 15.00
C ALA A 20 11.55 -15.53 14.07
N ALA A 21 10.43 -14.93 13.68
CA ALA A 21 10.40 -13.76 12.79
C ALA A 21 10.96 -12.47 13.44
N GLY A 22 10.99 -12.39 14.77
CA GLY A 22 11.55 -11.24 15.49
C GLY A 22 10.72 -9.96 15.33
N GLY A 23 11.38 -8.80 15.36
CA GLY A 23 10.75 -7.52 15.10
C GLY A 23 10.44 -7.39 13.60
N TYR A 24 9.20 -7.61 13.23
CA TYR A 24 8.74 -7.57 11.84
C TYR A 24 7.55 -6.62 11.72
N PHE A 25 7.60 -5.73 10.73
CA PHE A 25 6.51 -4.82 10.40
C PHE A 25 5.82 -5.28 9.11
N GLU A 26 4.58 -5.77 9.24
CA GLU A 26 3.86 -6.44 8.15
C GLU A 26 3.48 -5.54 6.98
N TYR A 27 3.61 -4.23 7.13
CA TYR A 27 3.31 -3.27 6.07
C TYR A 27 4.57 -2.68 5.44
N SER A 28 5.78 -3.00 5.89
CA SER A 28 7.03 -2.61 5.24
C SER A 28 8.21 -3.43 5.78
N LEU A 29 8.76 -4.31 4.94
CA LEU A 29 9.80 -5.27 5.30
C LEU A 29 11.08 -4.63 5.86
N TYR A 30 11.43 -3.44 5.38
CA TYR A 30 12.66 -2.74 5.75
C TYR A 30 12.44 -1.61 6.77
N ASP A 31 11.26 -1.52 7.36
CA ASP A 31 10.95 -0.49 8.34
C ASP A 31 11.27 -0.98 9.76
N ASP A 32 11.88 -0.10 10.55
CA ASP A 32 12.38 -0.39 11.90
C ASP A 32 11.39 0.02 12.99
N CYS A 33 10.11 0.21 12.65
CA CYS A 33 8.99 0.53 13.56
C CYS A 33 8.72 -0.46 14.71
N THR A 34 9.64 -1.37 14.96
CA THR A 34 9.66 -2.36 16.03
C THR A 34 10.00 -1.79 17.41
N TYR A 35 10.33 -0.49 17.52
CA TYR A 35 10.68 0.16 18.79
C TYR A 35 9.48 0.48 19.69
N ARG A 36 8.89 -0.59 20.24
CA ARG A 36 8.07 -0.78 21.46
C ARG A 36 6.93 -1.75 21.15
N ASN A 37 7.28 -3.04 21.13
CA ASN A 37 6.43 -4.22 20.96
C ASN A 37 6.53 -4.86 19.57
N GLY A 38 7.74 -5.15 19.09
CA GLY A 38 7.94 -6.28 18.19
C GLY A 38 7.27 -7.53 18.78
N LEU A 39 6.18 -7.97 18.16
CA LEU A 39 5.39 -9.19 18.38
C LEU A 39 5.16 -9.72 19.82
N ARG A 40 5.38 -8.95 20.89
CA ARG A 40 4.78 -9.23 22.20
C ARG A 40 3.31 -8.83 22.15
N ARG A 41 2.49 -9.74 21.62
CA ARG A 41 1.04 -9.65 21.60
C ARG A 41 0.47 -9.92 22.99
N ASP A 42 0.74 -9.04 23.96
CA ASP A 42 -0.03 -9.02 25.20
C ASP A 42 -1.45 -8.50 24.97
N ARG A 43 -1.80 -8.04 23.75
CA ARG A 43 -3.17 -7.67 23.39
C ARG A 43 -3.55 -8.16 21.98
N PRO A 44 -4.74 -8.76 21.82
CA PRO A 44 -5.19 -9.31 20.55
C PRO A 44 -5.51 -8.25 19.48
N HIS A 45 -5.38 -6.97 19.78
CA HIS A 45 -5.74 -5.85 18.90
C HIS A 45 -4.60 -4.83 18.81
N PHE A 46 -4.35 -4.34 17.59
CA PHE A 46 -3.53 -3.15 17.34
C PHE A 46 -4.12 -2.00 18.18
N SER A 47 -3.41 -1.59 19.23
CA SER A 47 -3.85 -0.48 20.08
C SER A 47 -2.98 0.72 19.76
N TYR A 48 -3.55 1.72 19.08
CA TYR A 48 -2.94 3.04 18.81
C TYR A 48 -2.76 3.88 20.10
N THR A 49 -2.48 3.26 21.25
CA THR A 49 -2.47 3.93 22.56
C THR A 49 -1.12 3.90 23.27
N HIS A 50 -0.12 3.22 22.70
CA HIS A 50 1.18 3.01 23.35
C HIS A 50 2.43 3.32 22.50
N VAL A 51 2.26 3.92 21.32
CA VAL A 51 3.38 4.24 20.43
C VAL A 51 4.07 5.56 20.79
N GLY A 52 3.42 6.59 21.31
CA GLY A 52 4.13 7.82 21.68
C GLY A 52 4.64 8.62 20.48
N ALA A 53 4.47 9.94 20.55
CA ALA A 53 4.76 10.86 19.44
C ALA A 53 6.27 11.20 19.29
N LYS A 54 7.17 10.29 19.68
CA LYS A 54 8.63 10.54 19.71
C LYS A 54 9.40 9.92 18.52
N GLY A 55 8.70 9.39 17.52
CA GLY A 55 9.31 8.93 16.26
C GLY A 55 9.99 10.08 15.51
N ALA A 56 10.99 9.76 14.69
CA ALA A 56 11.69 10.75 13.89
C ALA A 56 10.75 11.43 12.87
N LEU A 57 11.07 12.65 12.46
CA LEU A 57 10.27 13.50 11.55
C LEU A 57 9.99 12.86 10.17
N ASN A 58 10.65 11.75 9.84
CA ASN A 58 10.50 10.98 8.60
C ASN A 58 10.08 9.52 8.85
N ASP A 59 9.65 9.20 10.07
CA ASP A 59 9.34 7.85 10.55
C ASP A 59 7.85 7.76 10.96
N TYR A 60 6.99 8.35 10.13
CA TYR A 60 5.55 8.53 10.38
C TYR A 60 4.80 7.21 10.55
N VAL A 61 5.39 6.10 10.11
CA VAL A 61 4.80 4.77 10.24
C VAL A 61 4.73 4.39 11.75
N CYS A 62 5.72 4.80 12.55
CA CYS A 62 5.84 4.41 13.96
C CYS A 62 5.25 5.45 14.93
N GLY A 63 4.00 5.87 14.71
CA GLY A 63 3.30 6.80 15.60
C GLY A 63 2.31 7.75 14.92
N GLY A 64 2.29 7.77 13.58
CA GLY A 64 1.38 8.60 12.79
C GLY A 64 -0.08 8.39 13.15
N GLY A 65 -0.50 7.16 13.43
CA GLY A 65 -1.86 6.86 13.88
C GLY A 65 -2.21 7.54 15.22
N GLU A 66 -1.28 7.65 16.16
CA GLU A 66 -1.53 8.36 17.43
C GLU A 66 -1.57 9.88 17.25
N VAL A 67 -0.64 10.42 16.45
CA VAL A 67 -0.60 11.85 16.13
C VAL A 67 -1.89 12.26 15.42
N LEU A 68 -2.33 11.48 14.43
CA LEU A 68 -3.61 11.66 13.75
C LEU A 68 -4.77 11.64 14.76
N ASN A 69 -4.85 10.61 15.61
CA ASN A 69 -5.89 10.50 16.63
C ASN A 69 -5.96 11.72 17.56
N LYS A 70 -4.81 12.23 18.03
CA LYS A 70 -4.75 13.43 18.87
C LYS A 70 -5.16 14.69 18.10
N PHE A 71 -4.71 14.82 16.85
CA PHE A 71 -5.02 15.96 16.00
C PHE A 71 -6.51 16.05 15.71
N VAL A 72 -7.14 14.98 15.21
CA VAL A 72 -8.55 15.00 14.79
C VAL A 72 -9.53 15.13 15.96
N LYS A 73 -9.12 14.74 17.17
CA LYS A 73 -9.91 14.89 18.40
C LYS A 73 -9.70 16.23 19.11
N HIS A 74 -8.82 17.09 18.60
CA HIS A 74 -8.57 18.38 19.23
C HIS A 74 -9.78 19.32 19.01
N PRO A 75 -10.32 20.01 20.04
CA PRO A 75 -11.56 20.80 19.91
C PRO A 75 -11.51 21.84 18.78
N LYS A 76 -10.40 22.57 18.65
CA LYS A 76 -10.23 23.55 17.56
C LYS A 76 -10.19 22.91 16.17
N VAL A 77 -9.70 21.68 16.06
CA VAL A 77 -9.67 20.95 14.79
C VAL A 77 -11.07 20.44 14.45
N MET A 78 -11.80 19.92 15.44
CA MET A 78 -13.20 19.53 15.28
C MET A 78 -14.07 20.72 14.87
N GLU A 79 -13.90 21.87 15.54
CA GLU A 79 -14.58 23.12 15.18
C GLU A 79 -14.25 23.57 13.75
N ALA A 80 -12.96 23.58 13.39
CA ALA A 80 -12.52 23.97 12.04
C ALA A 80 -13.02 23.04 10.93
N PHE A 81 -13.25 21.75 11.23
CA PHE A 81 -13.86 20.79 10.33
C PHE A 81 -15.38 20.71 10.45
N HIS A 82 -16.01 21.56 11.28
CA HIS A 82 -17.44 21.58 11.56
C HIS A 82 -17.99 20.22 12.05
N VAL A 83 -17.20 19.51 12.85
CA VAL A 83 -17.56 18.24 13.47
C VAL A 83 -18.18 18.49 14.85
N PRO A 84 -19.31 17.84 15.20
CA PRO A 84 -19.90 17.96 16.54
C PRO A 84 -18.89 17.62 17.65
N PRO A 85 -18.82 18.40 18.75
CA PRO A 85 -17.83 18.19 19.81
C PRO A 85 -17.88 16.81 20.49
N ASP A 86 -19.00 16.12 20.40
CA ASP A 86 -19.25 14.78 20.95
C ASP A 86 -19.05 13.64 19.92
N ALA A 87 -18.65 13.97 18.69
CA ALA A 87 -18.44 12.98 17.65
C ALA A 87 -17.28 12.02 18.00
N ALA A 88 -17.53 10.73 17.80
CA ALA A 88 -16.51 9.70 17.98
C ALA A 88 -15.64 9.56 16.71
N PHE A 89 -14.32 9.65 16.87
CA PHE A 89 -13.36 9.26 15.84
C PHE A 89 -12.82 7.86 16.11
N PHE A 90 -12.91 6.99 15.11
CA PHE A 90 -12.28 5.67 15.09
C PHE A 90 -11.58 5.46 13.74
N ILE A 91 -10.44 4.75 13.78
CA ILE A 91 -9.74 4.30 12.57
C ILE A 91 -10.26 2.89 12.28
N GLY A 92 -11.04 2.74 11.21
CA GLY A 92 -11.65 1.46 10.82
C GLY A 92 -10.73 0.51 10.06
N ASP A 93 -9.41 0.62 10.26
CA ASP A 93 -8.45 -0.19 9.52
C ASP A 93 -8.69 -1.69 9.79
N ASN A 94 -8.60 -2.49 8.74
CA ASN A 94 -8.78 -3.95 8.72
C ASN A 94 -10.16 -4.50 9.11
N GLY A 95 -11.23 -3.70 9.06
CA GLY A 95 -12.60 -4.20 9.27
C GLY A 95 -12.87 -4.75 10.67
N VAL A 96 -12.03 -4.39 11.66
CA VAL A 96 -12.21 -4.81 13.05
C VAL A 96 -13.53 -4.24 13.57
N GLY A 97 -14.46 -5.13 13.93
CA GLY A 97 -15.81 -4.77 14.39
C GLY A 97 -16.86 -4.70 13.27
N PHE A 98 -16.49 -4.94 12.01
CA PHE A 98 -17.44 -5.08 10.92
C PHE A 98 -17.84 -6.55 10.75
N ASN A 99 -19.15 -6.82 10.78
CA ASN A 99 -19.67 -8.11 10.29
C ASN A 99 -19.78 -8.03 8.76
N TYR A 100 -18.67 -8.34 8.07
CA TYR A 100 -18.59 -8.29 6.62
C TYR A 100 -18.60 -9.69 6.02
N THR A 101 -19.50 -9.93 5.07
CA THR A 101 -19.50 -11.13 4.21
C THR A 101 -19.14 -10.70 2.80
N PRO A 102 -18.02 -11.17 2.23
CA PRO A 102 -17.67 -10.88 0.84
C PRO A 102 -18.80 -11.29 -0.10
N SER A 103 -19.20 -10.39 -0.99
CA SER A 103 -20.28 -10.62 -1.96
C SER A 103 -19.77 -11.11 -3.32
N VAL A 104 -18.45 -11.07 -3.54
CA VAL A 104 -17.80 -11.44 -4.80
C VAL A 104 -16.47 -12.12 -4.46
N ASP A 105 -16.21 -13.27 -5.08
CA ASP A 105 -14.98 -14.05 -4.84
C ASP A 105 -13.78 -13.48 -5.60
N SER A 106 -14.02 -12.82 -6.74
CA SER A 106 -12.95 -12.27 -7.58
C SER A 106 -13.41 -11.06 -8.39
N LEU A 107 -12.55 -10.04 -8.44
CA LEU A 107 -12.73 -8.87 -9.31
C LEU A 107 -12.12 -9.06 -10.71
N LEU A 108 -11.47 -10.19 -11.00
CA LEU A 108 -10.85 -10.43 -12.32
C LEU A 108 -11.84 -10.22 -13.49
N PRO A 109 -13.09 -10.74 -13.45
CA PRO A 109 -14.03 -10.51 -14.55
C PRO A 109 -14.40 -9.04 -14.74
N PHE A 110 -14.40 -8.25 -13.66
CA PHE A 110 -14.66 -6.81 -13.74
C PHE A 110 -13.53 -6.10 -14.49
N TYR A 111 -12.27 -6.30 -14.09
CA TYR A 111 -11.13 -5.65 -14.71
C TYR A 111 -10.88 -6.11 -16.16
N TYR A 112 -11.14 -7.37 -16.47
CA TYR A 112 -11.15 -7.86 -17.86
C TYR A 112 -12.16 -7.08 -18.71
N ASN A 113 -13.40 -6.96 -18.24
CA ASN A 113 -14.46 -6.27 -18.97
C ASN A 113 -14.18 -4.76 -19.14
N VAL A 114 -13.63 -4.09 -18.12
CA VAL A 114 -13.18 -2.69 -18.24
C VAL A 114 -12.16 -2.57 -19.37
N SER A 115 -11.13 -3.43 -19.35
CA SER A 115 -10.03 -3.40 -20.33
C SER A 115 -10.49 -3.81 -21.75
N LYS A 116 -11.52 -4.66 -21.87
CA LYS A 116 -12.15 -5.01 -23.15
C LYS A 116 -13.16 -3.98 -23.66
N GLY A 117 -13.25 -2.81 -23.01
CA GLY A 117 -14.07 -1.71 -23.50
C GLY A 117 -15.56 -1.82 -23.19
N LYS A 118 -15.97 -2.64 -22.20
CA LYS A 118 -17.36 -2.65 -21.71
C LYS A 118 -17.86 -1.25 -21.34
N TYR A 119 -16.94 -0.38 -20.92
CA TYR A 119 -17.19 1.01 -20.58
C TYR A 119 -16.34 1.97 -21.45
N ALA A 120 -16.12 1.63 -22.73
CA ALA A 120 -15.28 2.41 -23.64
C ALA A 120 -15.72 3.87 -23.76
N ASP A 121 -17.04 4.13 -23.77
CA ASP A 121 -17.60 5.49 -23.83
C ASP A 121 -17.23 6.36 -22.61
N GLN A 122 -16.76 5.74 -21.52
CA GLN A 122 -16.33 6.42 -20.31
C GLN A 122 -14.81 6.69 -20.27
N GLY A 123 -14.05 6.15 -21.23
CA GLY A 123 -12.60 6.38 -21.33
C GLY A 123 -11.80 5.92 -20.10
N LEU A 124 -12.26 4.86 -19.41
CA LEU A 124 -11.62 4.38 -18.18
C LEU A 124 -10.23 3.81 -18.45
N ARG A 125 -9.28 4.17 -17.59
CA ARG A 125 -7.94 3.57 -17.51
C ARG A 125 -7.76 2.94 -16.14
N THR A 126 -7.00 1.86 -16.08
CA THR A 126 -6.76 1.11 -14.84
C THR A 126 -5.30 1.23 -14.43
N LEU A 127 -5.06 1.49 -13.16
CA LEU A 127 -3.74 1.43 -12.54
C LEU A 127 -3.81 0.50 -11.35
N VAL A 128 -3.00 -0.55 -11.38
CA VAL A 128 -2.69 -1.39 -10.23
C VAL A 128 -1.28 -1.05 -9.79
N TYR A 129 -1.06 -0.74 -8.52
CA TYR A 129 0.29 -0.42 -8.03
C TYR A 129 0.56 -1.02 -6.66
N ASN A 130 1.79 -1.49 -6.45
CA ASN A 130 2.23 -2.10 -5.20
C ASN A 130 3.62 -1.60 -4.80
N GLY A 131 3.84 -1.44 -3.49
CA GLY A 131 5.19 -1.34 -2.96
C GLY A 131 5.87 -2.71 -3.00
N ASP A 132 7.10 -2.79 -3.51
CA ASP A 132 7.83 -4.06 -3.64
C ASP A 132 8.44 -4.58 -2.33
N THR A 133 8.22 -3.86 -1.22
CA THR A 133 8.63 -4.24 0.13
C THR A 133 7.45 -4.35 1.08
N ASP A 134 6.23 -4.43 0.56
CA ASP A 134 5.03 -4.79 1.33
C ASP A 134 4.95 -6.31 1.46
N PRO A 135 5.06 -6.89 2.66
CA PRO A 135 4.93 -8.32 2.81
C PRO A 135 3.49 -8.78 3.14
N ALA A 136 2.55 -7.87 3.42
CA ALA A 136 1.13 -8.22 3.62
C ALA A 136 0.41 -8.47 2.29
N LEU A 137 0.64 -7.60 1.30
CA LEU A 137 0.16 -7.75 -0.08
C LEU A 137 1.31 -7.57 -1.07
N ASP A 138 2.18 -8.59 -1.13
CA ASP A 138 3.41 -8.50 -1.89
C ASP A 138 3.18 -8.29 -3.40
N SER A 139 4.17 -7.63 -4.02
CA SER A 139 4.11 -7.28 -5.43
C SER A 139 4.07 -8.49 -6.37
N PHE A 140 4.55 -9.66 -5.95
CA PHE A 140 4.47 -10.87 -6.77
C PHE A 140 3.05 -11.43 -6.80
N GLN A 141 2.34 -11.41 -5.67
CA GLN A 141 0.91 -11.76 -5.63
C GLN A 141 0.08 -10.82 -6.50
N ALA A 142 0.34 -9.51 -6.44
CA ALA A 142 -0.34 -8.52 -7.28
C ALA A 142 0.00 -8.68 -8.77
N GLN A 143 1.25 -9.00 -9.10
CA GLN A 143 1.67 -9.30 -10.47
C GLN A 143 0.96 -10.55 -11.00
N ASN A 144 0.96 -11.65 -10.24
CA ASN A 144 0.25 -12.87 -10.60
C ASN A 144 -1.24 -12.64 -10.79
N TRP A 145 -1.87 -11.85 -9.91
CA TRP A 145 -3.27 -11.46 -10.07
C TRP A 145 -3.50 -10.67 -11.35
N THR A 146 -2.64 -9.70 -11.66
CA THR A 146 -2.75 -8.89 -12.88
C THR A 146 -2.58 -9.73 -14.14
N MET A 147 -1.58 -10.62 -14.17
CA MET A 147 -1.38 -11.57 -15.27
C MET A 147 -2.60 -12.49 -15.45
N SER A 148 -3.23 -12.91 -14.35
CA SER A 148 -4.41 -13.78 -14.36
C SER A 148 -5.67 -13.13 -14.93
N ILE A 149 -5.67 -11.82 -15.18
CA ILE A 149 -6.75 -11.16 -15.93
C ILE A 149 -6.79 -11.70 -17.38
N GLY A 150 -5.66 -12.14 -17.93
CA GLY A 150 -5.58 -12.70 -19.29
C GLY A 150 -5.56 -11.65 -20.40
N LEU A 151 -5.05 -10.45 -20.10
CA LEU A 151 -4.81 -9.40 -21.08
C LEU A 151 -3.44 -9.59 -21.72
N ARG A 152 -3.32 -9.18 -22.99
CA ARG A 152 -2.03 -9.19 -23.69
C ARG A 152 -1.17 -8.00 -23.23
N GLU A 153 0.11 -8.27 -22.96
CA GLU A 153 1.09 -7.23 -22.70
C GLU A 153 1.33 -6.41 -23.98
N THR A 154 1.27 -5.08 -23.85
CA THR A 154 1.65 -4.13 -24.88
C THR A 154 3.07 -3.63 -24.68
N GLU A 155 3.56 -3.69 -23.45
CA GLU A 155 4.95 -3.41 -23.11
C GLU A 155 5.35 -4.34 -21.95
N GLU A 156 6.46 -5.04 -22.16
CA GLU A 156 7.05 -5.91 -21.14
C GLU A 156 7.51 -5.08 -19.93
N TRP A 157 7.90 -5.76 -18.86
CA TRP A 157 8.39 -5.15 -17.64
C TRP A 157 9.58 -4.20 -17.88
N THR A 158 9.37 -2.89 -17.71
CA THR A 158 10.37 -1.84 -17.95
C THR A 158 10.58 -0.96 -16.72
N PRO A 159 11.80 -0.45 -16.52
CA PRO A 159 12.08 0.47 -15.42
C PRO A 159 11.50 1.86 -15.65
N TRP A 160 11.01 2.49 -14.58
CA TRP A 160 10.70 3.91 -14.54
C TRP A 160 11.49 4.61 -13.42
N THR A 161 11.66 5.92 -13.58
CA THR A 161 12.52 6.78 -12.77
C THR A 161 11.81 8.05 -12.35
N LEU A 162 12.41 8.78 -11.42
CA LEU A 162 11.92 10.07 -10.96
C LEU A 162 12.49 11.24 -11.77
N ASP A 163 13.60 11.00 -12.47
CA ASP A 163 14.46 12.02 -13.06
C ASP A 163 14.89 11.76 -14.51
N ARG A 164 14.29 10.76 -15.18
CA ARG A 164 14.73 10.26 -16.50
C ARG A 164 16.20 9.84 -16.52
N CYS A 165 16.71 9.36 -15.39
CA CYS A 165 18.11 9.02 -15.23
C CYS A 165 18.29 7.83 -14.27
N ARG A 166 18.90 8.00 -13.09
CA ARG A 166 19.28 6.88 -12.21
C ARG A 166 18.43 6.78 -10.94
N ARG A 167 17.53 7.73 -10.66
CA ARG A 167 16.66 7.66 -9.48
C ARG A 167 15.46 6.77 -9.80
N MET A 168 15.61 5.49 -9.51
CA MET A 168 14.59 4.48 -9.78
C MET A 168 13.31 4.76 -9.00
N GLY A 169 12.19 4.77 -9.71
CA GLY A 169 10.85 4.75 -9.11
C GLY A 169 10.33 3.32 -8.92
N GLY A 170 10.69 2.42 -9.84
CA GLY A 170 10.31 1.02 -9.82
C GLY A 170 10.16 0.48 -11.25
N PHE A 171 9.15 -0.36 -11.48
CA PHE A 171 8.91 -0.98 -12.77
C PHE A 171 7.45 -0.88 -13.19
N VAL A 172 7.19 -0.98 -14.48
CA VAL A 172 5.85 -0.98 -15.08
C VAL A 172 5.74 -2.12 -16.09
N THR A 173 4.59 -2.79 -16.10
CA THR A 173 4.15 -3.65 -17.20
C THR A 173 2.83 -3.09 -17.72
N ARG A 174 2.70 -2.96 -19.05
CA ARG A 174 1.51 -2.36 -19.67
C ARG A 174 0.73 -3.43 -20.42
N TYR A 175 -0.59 -3.40 -20.24
CA TYR A 175 -1.52 -4.33 -20.89
C TYR A 175 -2.46 -3.58 -21.82
N GLU A 176 -3.01 -4.31 -22.80
CA GLU A 176 -4.07 -3.78 -23.66
C GLU A 176 -5.28 -3.30 -22.85
N GLY A 177 -6.03 -2.34 -23.39
CA GLY A 177 -7.18 -1.77 -22.68
C GLY A 177 -6.83 -0.70 -21.64
N GLY A 178 -5.57 -0.24 -21.62
CA GLY A 178 -5.14 0.87 -20.75
C GLY A 178 -5.01 0.47 -19.28
N LEU A 179 -4.57 -0.77 -19.03
CA LEU A 179 -4.23 -1.25 -17.70
C LEU A 179 -2.71 -1.25 -17.53
N ASP A 180 -2.23 -0.53 -16.52
CA ASP A 180 -0.84 -0.55 -16.09
C ASP A 180 -0.70 -1.26 -14.73
N PHE A 181 0.34 -2.08 -14.59
CA PHE A 181 0.79 -2.60 -13.29
C PHE A 181 2.14 -1.99 -12.93
N LEU A 182 2.20 -1.29 -11.80
CA LEU A 182 3.39 -0.61 -11.31
C LEU A 182 3.90 -1.23 -10.02
N THR A 183 5.22 -1.41 -9.92
CA THR A 183 5.89 -1.56 -8.63
C THR A 183 6.58 -0.27 -8.24
N ILE A 184 6.60 0.02 -6.94
CA ILE A 184 7.31 1.17 -6.36
C ILE A 184 8.45 0.65 -5.51
N ARG A 185 9.67 0.95 -5.96
CA ARG A 185 10.90 0.43 -5.37
C ARG A 185 11.11 0.94 -3.96
N GLY A 186 11.23 0.02 -3.01
CA GLY A 186 11.48 0.27 -1.60
C GLY A 186 10.26 0.78 -0.83
N ALA A 187 9.05 0.71 -1.39
CA ALA A 187 7.83 1.09 -0.70
C ALA A 187 7.17 -0.12 -0.05
N GLY A 188 6.61 0.07 1.14
CA GLY A 188 5.69 -0.87 1.77
C GLY A 188 4.25 -0.67 1.29
N HIS A 189 3.30 -1.14 2.10
CA HIS A 189 1.86 -1.13 1.83
C HIS A 189 1.32 0.29 1.63
N MET A 190 1.79 1.23 2.44
CA MET A 190 1.42 2.64 2.34
C MET A 190 2.39 3.38 1.43
N VAL A 191 2.35 3.10 0.13
CA VAL A 191 3.27 3.65 -0.88
C VAL A 191 3.47 5.17 -0.76
N PRO A 192 2.44 6.02 -0.65
CA PRO A 192 2.64 7.48 -0.51
C PRO A 192 3.34 7.88 0.78
N THR A 193 3.20 7.09 1.86
CA THR A 193 3.88 7.32 3.13
C THR A 193 5.36 6.93 3.02
N ASN A 194 5.68 5.79 2.42
CA ASN A 194 7.07 5.30 2.34
C ASN A 194 7.89 5.98 1.23
N LYS A 195 7.27 6.32 0.10
CA LYS A 195 7.92 6.90 -1.09
C LYS A 195 7.09 8.06 -1.67
N PRO A 196 6.93 9.18 -0.94
CA PRO A 196 6.07 10.29 -1.35
C PRO A 196 6.47 10.91 -2.70
N GLU A 197 7.77 11.06 -2.96
CA GLU A 197 8.25 11.62 -4.24
C GLU A 197 7.89 10.69 -5.42
N ALA A 198 8.11 9.39 -5.25
CA ALA A 198 7.77 8.39 -6.27
C ALA A 198 6.26 8.31 -6.49
N ALA A 199 5.49 8.31 -5.40
CA ALA A 199 4.04 8.32 -5.41
C ALA A 199 3.49 9.52 -6.19
N PHE A 200 4.00 10.71 -5.90
CA PHE A 200 3.60 11.92 -6.60
C PHE A 200 3.96 11.88 -8.09
N GLN A 201 5.15 11.38 -8.44
CA GLN A 201 5.60 11.27 -9.83
C GLN A 201 4.69 10.36 -10.66
N PHE A 202 4.51 9.09 -10.25
CA PHE A 202 3.70 8.17 -11.04
C PHE A 202 2.24 8.62 -11.07
N PHE A 203 1.70 9.16 -9.96
CA PHE A 203 0.33 9.62 -9.90
C PHE A 203 0.11 10.79 -10.86
N LYS A 204 1.02 11.78 -10.88
CA LYS A 204 0.98 12.92 -11.80
C LYS A 204 1.05 12.46 -13.26
N ALA A 205 1.95 11.56 -13.59
CA ALA A 205 2.06 11.02 -14.96
C ALA A 205 0.77 10.29 -15.35
N TRP A 206 0.26 9.42 -14.48
CA TRP A 206 -0.94 8.64 -14.73
C TRP A 206 -2.17 9.51 -14.95
N ILE A 207 -2.48 10.46 -14.05
CA ILE A 207 -3.67 11.34 -14.19
C ILE A 207 -3.62 12.20 -15.46
N LYS A 208 -2.42 12.62 -15.88
CA LYS A 208 -2.22 13.40 -17.09
C LYS A 208 -2.19 12.58 -18.39
N ASN A 209 -2.21 11.26 -18.26
CA ASN A 209 -1.98 10.35 -19.38
C ASN A 209 -0.63 10.60 -20.08
N GLU A 210 0.39 10.92 -19.29
CA GLU A 210 1.76 11.09 -19.73
C GLU A 210 2.56 9.80 -19.42
N PRO A 211 3.59 9.47 -20.21
CA PRO A 211 4.47 8.35 -19.89
C PRO A 211 5.15 8.55 -18.53
N TYR A 212 5.27 7.47 -17.75
CA TYR A 212 6.17 7.46 -16.60
C TYR A 212 7.60 7.79 -17.07
N PRO A 213 8.41 8.53 -16.29
CA PRO A 213 9.75 8.88 -16.74
C PRO A 213 10.61 7.63 -16.92
N GLU A 214 11.07 7.38 -18.14
CA GLU A 214 11.84 6.17 -18.47
C GLU A 214 13.25 6.20 -17.88
N TYR A 215 13.88 5.05 -17.73
CA TYR A 215 15.31 4.97 -17.44
C TYR A 215 16.15 5.28 -18.68
N VAL A 216 17.05 6.26 -18.59
CA VAL A 216 18.00 6.59 -19.66
C VAL A 216 19.41 6.25 -19.19
N ALA A 217 20.00 5.18 -19.74
CA ALA A 217 21.30 4.66 -19.29
C ALA A 217 22.44 5.70 -19.40
N ASP A 218 22.44 6.47 -20.50
CA ASP A 218 23.48 7.45 -20.83
C ASP A 218 23.16 8.87 -20.35
N CYS A 219 22.25 9.01 -19.38
CA CYS A 219 21.92 10.32 -18.83
C CYS A 219 23.14 11.01 -18.22
N VAL A 220 23.41 12.24 -18.66
CA VAL A 220 24.38 13.13 -18.03
C VAL A 220 23.62 14.03 -17.05
N ARG A 221 23.86 13.85 -15.76
CA ARG A 221 23.25 14.69 -14.73
C ARG A 221 23.75 16.13 -14.92
N PRO A 222 22.89 17.16 -14.92
CA PRO A 222 23.37 18.53 -14.83
C PRO A 222 24.26 18.64 -13.58
N SER A 223 25.45 19.23 -13.71
CA SER A 223 26.27 19.59 -12.56
C SER A 223 25.45 20.56 -11.70
N SER A 224 25.17 20.15 -10.46
CA SER A 224 24.54 20.97 -9.42
C SER A 224 25.28 22.28 -9.20
#